data_AF-A0A7I9VAS4-F1
#
_entry.id   AF-A0A7I9VAS4-F1
#
_cell.length_a   1.000
_cell.length_b   1.000
_cell.length_c   1.000
_cell.angle_alpha   90.00
_cell.angle_beta   90.00
_cell.angle_gamma   90.00
#
_symmetry.space_group_name_H-M   'P 1'
#
loop_
_entity.id
_entity.type
_entity.pdbx_description
1 polymer ?
#
loop_
_entity_poly.entity_id
_entity_poly.type
_entity_poly.pdbx_seq_one_letter_code
_entity_poly.pdbx_strand_id
1 'polypeptide(L)'
;MMRTRAALVAILAVVAALVVGACSAPDESTSAPVQINLPDGRQVTVPGTPERIVTLGGQWTDVALSFGVTPVGYFDSAEVQSGSRSPWFGDKLADSTLVNPSGDIVGQVAKLNPDLILAPGFASMEDGYDKLTKLAPTIDKISGAEVDPWNDMVTLMGTILHQPEKATEIIDGVNSKISALATEFPKLKGNVEMQRRLAALPPEV
;
A
#
# COMPACT_ATOMS: atom_id res chain seq x y z
N MET A 1 50.57 -42.23 46.47
CA MET A 1 49.12 -41.91 46.55
C MET A 1 48.96 -40.51 47.12
N MET A 2 48.77 -39.48 46.27
CA MET A 2 47.96 -38.29 46.57
C MET A 2 47.86 -37.42 45.30
N ARG A 3 47.31 -38.01 44.23
CA ARG A 3 46.65 -37.24 43.16
C ARG A 3 45.36 -36.70 43.77
N THR A 4 44.94 -35.47 43.43
CA THR A 4 43.59 -34.84 43.64
C THR A 4 43.50 -33.57 44.52
N ARG A 5 44.41 -32.59 44.41
CA ARG A 5 44.15 -31.24 44.98
C ARG A 5 44.53 -30.06 44.08
N ALA A 6 44.62 -30.26 42.76
CA ALA A 6 44.97 -29.22 41.79
C ALA A 6 43.78 -28.74 40.94
N ALA A 7 42.54 -29.10 41.30
CA ALA A 7 41.35 -28.88 40.46
C ALA A 7 40.34 -27.87 41.02
N LEU A 8 40.72 -27.06 42.00
CA LEU A 8 39.78 -26.15 42.71
C LEU A 8 40.13 -24.65 42.65
N VAL A 9 41.17 -24.25 41.90
CA VAL A 9 41.56 -22.84 41.75
C VAL A 9 41.36 -22.29 40.32
N ALA A 10 40.98 -23.14 39.36
CA ALA A 10 40.83 -22.73 37.95
C ALA A 10 39.38 -22.40 37.53
N ILE A 11 38.41 -22.32 38.45
CA ILE A 11 36.99 -22.08 38.14
C ILE A 11 36.53 -20.64 38.47
N LEU A 12 37.36 -19.82 39.13
CA LEU A 12 36.95 -18.48 39.60
C LEU A 12 37.54 -17.29 38.83
N ALA A 13 38.27 -17.51 37.72
CA ALA A 13 38.92 -16.43 36.95
C ALA A 13 38.58 -16.41 35.44
N VAL A 14 37.56 -17.14 35.01
CA VAL A 14 37.04 -17.07 33.62
C VAL A 14 35.68 -16.36 33.55
N VAL A 15 35.04 -16.06 34.70
CA VAL A 15 33.73 -15.40 34.76
C VAL A 15 33.83 -13.86 34.68
N ALA A 16 35.03 -13.28 34.76
CA ALA A 16 35.23 -11.82 34.84
C ALA A 16 35.81 -11.15 33.57
N ALA A 17 35.64 -11.75 32.39
CA ALA A 17 36.04 -11.13 31.11
C ALA A 17 34.95 -11.18 30.03
N LEU A 18 33.69 -11.40 30.43
CA LEU A 18 32.52 -11.51 29.54
C LEU A 18 31.63 -10.25 29.51
N VAL A 19 32.10 -9.10 30.02
CA VAL A 19 31.28 -7.89 30.18
C VAL A 19 31.88 -6.67 29.46
N VAL A 20 32.32 -6.82 28.22
CA VAL A 20 32.55 -5.67 27.31
C VAL A 20 32.14 -6.06 25.90
N GLY A 21 30.85 -5.93 25.60
CA GLY A 21 30.34 -6.23 24.25
C GLY A 21 28.83 -6.08 24.05
N ALA A 22 28.09 -5.52 25.02
CA ALA A 22 26.67 -5.24 24.88
C ALA A 22 26.44 -3.72 24.77
N CYS A 23 26.91 -3.16 23.65
CA CYS A 23 26.40 -1.88 23.16
C CYS A 23 25.73 -2.16 21.82
N SER A 24 24.61 -2.89 21.86
CA SER A 24 23.65 -2.84 20.78
C SER A 24 22.92 -1.51 20.96
N ALA A 25 23.23 -0.56 20.10
CA ALA A 25 22.35 0.57 19.87
C ALA A 25 20.95 0.03 19.55
N PRO A 26 19.87 0.78 19.87
CA PRO A 26 18.57 0.43 19.33
C PRO A 26 18.71 0.52 17.80
N ASP A 27 18.60 -0.61 17.11
CA ASP A 27 18.31 -0.61 15.69
C ASP A 27 16.95 0.06 15.56
N GLU A 28 16.94 1.37 15.29
CA GLU A 28 15.81 2.01 14.62
C GLU A 28 15.61 1.19 13.36
N SER A 29 14.63 0.29 13.41
CA SER A 29 14.32 -0.68 12.39
C SER A 29 13.76 0.08 11.19
N THR A 30 14.65 0.74 10.47
CA THR A 30 14.33 1.45 9.24
C THR A 30 14.03 0.37 8.22
N SER A 31 12.75 0.21 7.90
CA SER A 31 12.25 -0.72 6.89
C SER A 31 13.09 -0.60 5.61
N ALA A 32 13.48 -1.73 5.03
CA ALA A 32 14.36 -1.74 3.85
C ALA A 32 13.70 -1.04 2.64
N PRO A 33 14.48 -0.37 1.78
CA PRO A 33 13.97 0.21 0.54
C PRO A 33 13.30 -0.82 -0.36
N VAL A 34 12.20 -0.43 -1.01
CA VAL A 34 11.48 -1.22 -2.01
C VAL A 34 11.74 -0.64 -3.38
N GLN A 35 12.34 -1.43 -4.27
CA GLN A 35 12.55 -1.08 -5.68
C GLN A 35 11.38 -1.58 -6.52
N ILE A 36 10.78 -0.69 -7.30
CA ILE A 36 9.62 -0.99 -8.14
C ILE A 36 10.00 -0.72 -9.59
N ASN A 37 9.86 -1.74 -10.43
CA ASN A 37 10.06 -1.61 -11.87
C ASN A 37 8.70 -1.38 -12.54
N LEU A 38 8.54 -0.23 -13.18
CA LEU A 38 7.31 0.12 -13.88
C LEU A 38 7.29 -0.51 -15.29
N PRO A 39 6.09 -0.74 -15.87
CA PRO A 39 5.94 -1.36 -17.19
C PRO A 39 6.61 -0.58 -18.34
N ASP A 40 6.82 0.72 -18.17
CA ASP A 40 7.48 1.59 -19.14
C ASP A 40 9.02 1.63 -19.02
N GLY A 41 9.59 0.80 -18.13
CA GLY A 41 11.02 0.66 -17.92
C GLY A 41 11.61 1.62 -16.88
N ARG A 42 10.82 2.55 -16.33
CA ARG A 42 11.26 3.40 -15.22
C ARG A 42 11.35 2.60 -13.93
N GLN A 43 12.14 3.10 -13.00
CA GLN A 43 12.27 2.53 -11.66
C GLN A 43 11.93 3.57 -10.61
N VAL A 44 11.21 3.14 -9.57
CA VAL A 44 10.83 3.97 -8.43
C VAL A 44 11.37 3.28 -7.18
N THR A 45 12.14 4.01 -6.39
CA THR A 45 12.62 3.53 -5.09
C THR A 45 11.78 4.17 -3.99
N VAL A 46 11.13 3.34 -3.19
CA VAL A 46 10.45 3.76 -1.97
C VAL A 46 11.39 3.46 -0.80
N PRO A 47 11.96 4.48 -0.12
CA PRO A 47 13.11 4.30 0.77
C PRO A 47 12.82 3.52 2.06
N GLY A 48 11.55 3.43 2.46
CA GLY A 48 11.07 2.70 3.63
C GLY A 48 9.54 2.59 3.61
N THR A 49 8.91 2.36 4.75
CA THR A 49 7.45 2.35 4.86
C THR A 49 6.93 3.79 4.80
N PRO A 50 6.10 4.15 3.81
CA PRO A 50 5.55 5.50 3.69
C PRO A 50 4.51 5.80 4.78
N GLU A 51 4.51 7.02 5.30
CA GLU A 51 3.59 7.52 6.32
C GLU A 51 2.59 8.55 5.76
N ARG A 52 2.96 9.23 4.66
CA ARG A 52 2.21 10.33 4.05
C ARG A 52 1.90 10.04 2.59
N ILE A 53 0.95 9.13 2.39
CA ILE A 53 0.55 8.67 1.06
C ILE A 53 -0.49 9.62 0.44
N VAL A 54 -0.27 9.99 -0.82
CA VAL A 54 -1.28 10.66 -1.67
C VAL A 54 -1.76 9.70 -2.75
N THR A 55 -3.09 9.54 -2.88
CA THR A 55 -3.73 8.68 -3.88
C THR A 55 -4.44 9.50 -4.96
N LEU A 56 -3.87 9.59 -6.15
CA LEU A 56 -4.46 10.33 -7.29
C LEU A 56 -5.33 9.44 -8.19
N GLY A 57 -5.58 8.19 -7.81
CA GLY A 57 -6.55 7.30 -8.43
C GLY A 57 -7.44 6.64 -7.38
N GLY A 58 -8.76 6.61 -7.60
CA GLY A 58 -9.73 6.12 -6.60
C GLY A 58 -9.48 4.69 -6.12
N GLN A 59 -9.06 3.79 -7.02
CA GLN A 59 -8.70 2.41 -6.65
C GLN A 59 -7.51 2.35 -5.68
N TRP A 60 -6.54 3.27 -5.78
CA TRP A 60 -5.46 3.35 -4.81
C TRP A 60 -5.92 3.87 -3.45
N THR A 61 -6.95 4.72 -3.42
CA THR A 61 -7.63 5.12 -2.17
C THR A 61 -8.27 3.90 -1.50
N ASP A 62 -9.02 3.09 -2.26
CA ASP A 62 -9.61 1.84 -1.74
C ASP A 62 -8.54 0.87 -1.20
N VAL A 63 -7.45 0.70 -1.94
CA VAL A 63 -6.33 -0.16 -1.54
C VAL A 63 -5.70 0.36 -0.25
N ALA A 64 -5.35 1.65 -0.15
CA ALA A 64 -4.77 2.22 1.08
C ALA A 64 -5.68 1.98 2.30
N LEU A 65 -6.98 2.25 2.15
CA LEU A 65 -7.97 2.06 3.22
C LEU A 65 -8.16 0.58 3.60
N SER A 66 -7.92 -0.37 2.69
CA SER A 66 -7.98 -1.80 2.98
C SER A 66 -6.82 -2.29 3.87
N PHE A 67 -5.67 -1.61 3.82
CA PHE A 67 -4.55 -1.80 4.74
C PHE A 67 -4.70 -0.98 6.05
N GLY A 68 -5.81 -0.24 6.21
CA GLY A 68 -6.01 0.64 7.36
C GLY A 68 -5.18 1.94 7.27
N VAL A 69 -4.62 2.25 6.10
CA VAL A 69 -3.87 3.49 5.87
C VAL A 69 -4.82 4.56 5.37
N THR A 70 -4.87 5.69 6.08
CA THR A 70 -5.64 6.87 5.67
C THR A 70 -4.71 7.79 4.87
N PRO A 71 -4.94 8.01 3.57
CA PRO A 71 -4.10 8.89 2.77
C PRO A 71 -4.24 10.35 3.22
N VAL A 72 -3.15 11.13 3.16
CA VAL A 72 -3.19 12.56 3.49
C VAL A 72 -3.88 13.39 2.41
N GLY A 73 -3.87 12.87 1.17
CA GLY A 73 -4.65 13.40 0.06
C GLY A 73 -5.16 12.29 -0.83
N TYR A 74 -6.36 12.47 -1.35
CA TYR A 74 -7.03 11.46 -2.17
C TYR A 74 -7.80 12.10 -3.31
N PHE A 75 -7.97 11.35 -4.38
CA PHE A 75 -8.90 11.66 -5.46
C PHE A 75 -10.16 10.80 -5.32
N ASP A 76 -11.31 11.44 -5.40
CA ASP A 76 -12.61 10.82 -5.57
C ASP A 76 -13.37 11.52 -6.70
N SER A 77 -13.64 10.80 -7.78
CA SER A 77 -14.33 11.36 -8.94
C SER A 77 -15.79 11.71 -8.63
N ALA A 78 -16.45 10.98 -7.71
CA ALA A 78 -17.82 11.28 -7.30
C ALA A 78 -17.86 12.59 -6.51
N GLU A 79 -16.92 12.78 -5.57
CA GLU A 79 -16.84 14.01 -4.77
C GLU A 79 -16.48 15.23 -5.63
N VAL A 80 -15.55 15.08 -6.58
CA VAL A 80 -15.21 16.17 -7.51
C VAL A 80 -16.39 16.57 -8.40
N GLN A 81 -17.20 15.62 -8.86
CA GLN A 81 -18.32 15.90 -9.78
C GLN A 81 -19.60 16.36 -9.06
N SER A 82 -19.90 15.77 -7.90
CA SER A 82 -21.18 15.95 -7.20
C SER A 82 -21.07 16.70 -5.88
N GLY A 83 -19.85 16.94 -5.38
CA GLY A 83 -19.60 17.46 -4.04
C GLY A 83 -19.85 16.46 -2.92
N SER A 84 -20.27 15.23 -3.25
CA SER A 84 -20.56 14.17 -2.28
C SER A 84 -19.56 13.02 -2.42
N ARG A 85 -18.96 12.65 -1.28
CA ARG A 85 -18.02 11.54 -1.19
C ARG A 85 -18.68 10.21 -1.54
N SER A 86 -17.92 9.32 -2.18
CA SER A 86 -18.33 7.94 -2.40
C SER A 86 -18.69 7.26 -1.07
N PRO A 87 -19.88 6.62 -0.95
CA PRO A 87 -20.45 6.22 0.33
C PRO A 87 -19.66 5.12 1.05
N TRP A 88 -18.93 4.28 0.31
CA TRP A 88 -18.15 3.18 0.87
C TRP A 88 -16.93 3.63 1.68
N PHE A 89 -16.52 4.90 1.56
CA PHE A 89 -15.43 5.44 2.40
C PHE A 89 -15.88 5.69 3.84
N GLY A 90 -17.17 5.95 4.09
CA GLY A 90 -17.65 6.41 5.39
C GLY A 90 -16.81 7.56 5.93
N ASP A 91 -16.41 7.46 7.20
CA ASP A 91 -15.60 8.49 7.88
C ASP A 91 -14.09 8.31 7.72
N LYS A 92 -13.63 7.28 6.98
CA LYS A 92 -12.20 6.94 6.91
C LYS A 92 -11.33 8.01 6.26
N LEU A 93 -11.93 8.96 5.54
CA LEU A 93 -11.25 10.06 4.86
C LEU A 93 -11.60 11.43 5.48
N ALA A 94 -12.11 11.47 6.72
CA ALA A 94 -12.48 12.71 7.39
C ALA A 94 -11.30 13.68 7.53
N ASP A 95 -10.09 13.17 7.77
CA ASP A 95 -8.86 13.95 7.93
C ASP A 95 -8.05 14.07 6.62
N SER A 96 -8.56 13.53 5.51
CA SER A 96 -7.90 13.54 4.22
C SER A 96 -8.30 14.74 3.38
N THR A 97 -7.35 15.30 2.61
CA THR A 97 -7.65 16.40 1.69
C THR A 97 -8.06 15.87 0.32
N LEU A 98 -9.23 16.29 -0.18
CA LEU A 98 -9.62 16.00 -1.58
C LEU A 98 -8.67 16.74 -2.54
N VAL A 99 -8.08 16.00 -3.46
CA VAL A 99 -7.23 16.52 -4.55
C VAL A 99 -8.02 16.51 -5.84
N ASN A 100 -8.09 17.65 -6.52
CA ASN A 100 -8.74 17.77 -7.83
C ASN A 100 -7.69 17.83 -8.96
N PRO A 101 -7.59 16.79 -9.81
CA PRO A 101 -6.64 16.75 -10.93
C PRO A 101 -6.84 17.83 -11.99
N SER A 102 -8.04 18.42 -12.10
CA SER A 102 -8.31 19.50 -13.06
C SER A 102 -7.76 20.86 -12.63
N GLY A 103 -7.30 21.00 -11.38
CA GLY A 103 -6.68 22.23 -10.86
C GLY A 103 -5.15 22.20 -10.91
N ASP A 104 -4.52 23.04 -10.09
CA ASP A 104 -3.07 22.96 -9.82
C ASP A 104 -2.80 21.72 -8.95
N ILE A 105 -2.73 20.55 -9.58
CA ILE A 105 -2.54 19.29 -8.87
C ILE A 105 -1.18 19.24 -8.17
N VAL A 106 -0.13 19.79 -8.78
CA VAL A 106 1.22 19.81 -8.21
C VAL A 106 1.24 20.66 -6.94
N GLY A 107 0.67 21.87 -6.96
CA GLY A 107 0.58 22.73 -5.80
C GLY A 107 -0.33 22.17 -4.69
N GLN A 108 -1.40 21.45 -5.06
CA GLN A 108 -2.23 20.73 -4.10
C GLN A 108 -1.44 19.63 -3.39
N VAL A 109 -0.76 18.76 -4.15
CA VAL A 109 0.03 17.64 -3.59
C VAL A 109 1.22 18.16 -2.77
N ALA A 110 1.90 19.21 -3.22
CA ALA A 110 3.04 19.79 -2.50
C ALA A 110 2.67 20.27 -1.08
N LYS A 111 1.47 20.85 -0.90
CA LYS A 111 0.99 21.29 0.43
C LYS A 111 0.78 20.13 1.42
N LEU A 112 0.61 18.91 0.91
CA LEU A 112 0.40 17.71 1.71
C LEU A 112 1.72 17.08 2.16
N ASN A 113 2.87 17.54 1.65
CA ASN A 113 4.19 17.01 2.00
C ASN A 113 4.23 15.46 2.00
N PRO A 114 3.94 14.80 0.86
CA PRO A 114 3.89 13.35 0.80
C PRO A 114 5.28 12.70 0.83
N ASP A 115 5.33 11.43 1.19
CA ASP A 115 6.49 10.55 1.04
C ASP A 115 6.25 9.41 0.03
N LEU A 116 5.01 9.27 -0.46
CA LEU A 116 4.64 8.42 -1.59
C LEU A 116 3.45 9.03 -2.34
N ILE A 117 3.52 9.02 -3.67
CA ILE A 117 2.42 9.45 -4.55
C ILE A 117 2.01 8.28 -5.45
N LEU A 118 0.74 7.91 -5.42
CA LEU A 118 0.14 6.87 -6.27
C LEU A 118 -0.67 7.56 -7.38
N ALA A 119 -0.12 7.65 -8.58
CA ALA A 119 -0.59 8.50 -9.67
C ALA A 119 -0.80 7.72 -10.98
N PRO A 120 -1.73 6.75 -11.04
CA PRO A 120 -1.90 5.89 -12.20
C PRO A 120 -2.30 6.67 -13.45
N GLY A 121 -1.53 6.54 -14.54
CA GLY A 121 -1.80 7.16 -15.83
C GLY A 121 -1.34 8.62 -15.96
N PHE A 122 -0.77 9.20 -14.91
CA PHE A 122 -0.26 10.57 -14.92
C PHE A 122 1.00 10.73 -15.75
N ALA A 123 1.77 9.68 -15.99
CA ALA A 123 2.97 9.76 -16.83
C ALA A 123 2.68 10.17 -18.29
N SER A 124 1.43 10.04 -18.74
CA SER A 124 0.99 10.58 -20.04
C SER A 124 0.86 12.11 -20.05
N MET A 125 0.93 12.77 -18.89
CA MET A 125 0.89 14.22 -18.72
C MET A 125 2.32 14.75 -18.53
N GLU A 126 2.95 15.21 -19.62
CA GLU A 126 4.38 15.61 -19.65
C GLU A 126 4.78 16.56 -18.50
N ASP A 127 3.98 17.59 -18.20
CA ASP A 127 4.36 18.61 -17.22
C ASP A 127 3.98 18.28 -15.76
N GLY A 128 2.97 17.43 -15.56
CA GLY A 128 2.43 17.14 -14.24
C GLY A 128 3.26 16.09 -13.51
N TYR A 129 3.56 15.00 -14.19
CA TYR A 129 4.25 13.85 -13.62
C TYR A 129 5.68 14.19 -13.17
N ASP A 130 6.45 14.87 -14.02
CA ASP A 130 7.83 15.26 -13.72
C ASP A 130 7.96 16.25 -12.55
N LYS A 131 6.88 16.95 -12.23
CA LYS A 131 6.84 17.82 -11.03
C LYS A 131 6.44 17.03 -9.80
N LEU A 132 5.53 16.05 -9.91
CA LEU A 132 5.16 15.16 -8.80
C LEU A 132 6.34 14.32 -8.33
N THR A 133 7.15 13.79 -9.26
CA THR A 133 8.37 13.01 -8.92
C THR A 133 9.42 13.79 -8.15
N LYS A 134 9.40 15.14 -8.24
CA LYS A 134 10.27 16.01 -7.44
C LYS A 134 9.78 16.19 -6.00
N LEU A 135 8.52 15.85 -5.71
CA LEU A 135 7.94 15.93 -4.37
C LEU A 135 8.21 14.65 -3.56
N ALA A 136 8.00 13.48 -4.18
CA ALA A 136 8.17 12.17 -3.54
C ALA A 136 8.28 11.05 -4.58
N PRO A 137 8.74 9.84 -4.20
CA PRO A 137 8.56 8.64 -5.01
C PRO A 137 7.14 8.56 -5.56
N THR A 138 7.01 8.49 -6.88
CA THR A 138 5.73 8.53 -7.59
C THR A 138 5.57 7.28 -8.43
N ILE A 139 4.52 6.52 -8.16
CA ILE A 139 4.18 5.29 -8.89
C ILE A 139 3.07 5.62 -9.88
N ASP A 140 3.32 5.37 -11.16
CA ASP A 140 2.33 5.53 -12.22
C ASP A 140 1.49 4.24 -12.38
N LYS A 141 1.45 3.66 -13.59
CA LYS A 141 0.90 2.34 -13.86
C LYS A 141 1.84 1.25 -13.39
N ILE A 142 1.27 0.16 -12.88
CA ILE A 142 2.04 -0.99 -12.38
C ILE A 142 1.92 -2.22 -13.29
N SER A 143 1.01 -2.18 -14.27
CA SER A 143 0.81 -3.20 -15.28
C SER A 143 0.73 -2.60 -16.69
N GLY A 144 0.84 -3.46 -17.71
CA GLY A 144 0.62 -3.08 -19.11
C GLY A 144 -0.86 -2.91 -19.47
N ALA A 145 -1.79 -3.07 -18.53
CA ALA A 145 -3.22 -2.98 -18.79
C ALA A 145 -3.71 -1.53 -18.84
N GLU A 146 -4.90 -1.33 -19.40
CA GLU A 146 -5.56 -0.03 -19.37
C GLU A 146 -5.85 0.39 -17.91
N VAL A 147 -6.34 -0.57 -17.12
CA VAL A 147 -6.59 -0.47 -15.68
C VAL A 147 -5.77 -1.54 -14.97
N ASP A 148 -5.01 -1.14 -13.95
CA ASP A 148 -4.19 -2.07 -13.18
C ASP A 148 -5.07 -3.12 -12.45
N PRO A 149 -4.69 -4.41 -12.46
CA PRO A 149 -5.41 -5.43 -11.71
C PRO A 149 -5.39 -5.13 -10.20
N TRP A 150 -6.55 -5.13 -9.56
CA TRP A 150 -6.68 -4.77 -8.14
C TRP A 150 -5.83 -5.65 -7.22
N ASN A 151 -5.69 -6.93 -7.54
CA ASN A 151 -4.87 -7.88 -6.77
C ASN A 151 -3.38 -7.53 -6.86
N ASP A 152 -2.92 -7.02 -8.00
CA ASP A 152 -1.54 -6.56 -8.17
C ASP A 152 -1.30 -5.27 -7.39
N MET A 153 -2.29 -4.35 -7.38
CA MET A 153 -2.25 -3.13 -6.56
C MET A 153 -2.17 -3.44 -5.06
N VAL A 154 -3.00 -4.37 -4.58
CA VAL A 154 -2.98 -4.83 -3.18
C VAL A 154 -1.64 -5.51 -2.85
N THR A 155 -1.14 -6.37 -3.73
CA THR A 155 0.16 -7.03 -3.56
C THR A 155 1.31 -6.03 -3.48
N LEU A 156 1.30 -5.02 -4.37
CA LEU A 156 2.31 -3.98 -4.36
C LEU A 156 2.23 -3.12 -3.10
N MET A 157 1.03 -2.72 -2.67
CA MET A 157 0.85 -1.98 -1.42
C MET A 157 1.37 -2.78 -0.23
N GLY A 158 1.07 -4.08 -0.15
CA GLY A 158 1.62 -4.96 0.89
C GLY A 158 3.14 -5.04 0.86
N THR A 159 3.75 -5.01 -0.33
CA THR A 159 5.21 -4.96 -0.46
C THR A 159 5.78 -3.63 0.05
N ILE A 160 5.18 -2.51 -0.36
CA ILE A 160 5.57 -1.15 0.04
C ILE A 160 5.43 -0.93 1.55
N LEU A 161 4.38 -1.48 2.16
CA LEU A 161 4.10 -1.37 3.59
C LEU A 161 4.78 -2.46 4.43
N HIS A 162 5.54 -3.36 3.82
CA HIS A 162 6.15 -4.53 4.46
C HIS A 162 5.13 -5.43 5.18
N GLN A 163 3.94 -5.60 4.59
CA GLN A 163 2.81 -6.40 5.07
C GLN A 163 2.26 -7.37 3.99
N PRO A 164 3.07 -8.31 3.46
CA PRO A 164 2.62 -9.24 2.41
C PRO A 164 1.52 -10.21 2.89
N GLU A 165 1.50 -10.57 4.17
CA GLU A 165 0.44 -11.41 4.75
C GLU A 165 -0.90 -10.68 4.74
N LYS A 166 -0.89 -9.36 5.02
CA LYS A 166 -2.11 -8.55 4.98
C LYS A 166 -2.66 -8.43 3.55
N ALA A 167 -1.77 -8.29 2.56
CA ALA A 167 -2.16 -8.32 1.16
C ALA A 167 -2.88 -9.62 0.80
N THR A 168 -2.31 -10.76 1.23
CA THR A 168 -2.89 -12.09 1.01
C THR A 168 -4.26 -12.22 1.67
N GLU A 169 -4.39 -11.78 2.93
CA GLU A 169 -5.67 -11.78 3.65
C GLU A 169 -6.76 -10.96 2.93
N ILE A 170 -6.42 -9.76 2.45
CA ILE A 170 -7.35 -8.89 1.71
C ILE A 170 -7.81 -9.59 0.42
N ILE A 171 -6.87 -10.13 -0.35
CA ILE A 171 -7.17 -10.79 -1.63
C ILE A 171 -8.05 -12.03 -1.41
N ASP A 172 -7.67 -12.90 -0.47
CA ASP A 172 -8.41 -14.11 -0.16
C ASP A 172 -9.80 -13.80 0.43
N GLY A 173 -9.91 -12.75 1.23
CA GLY A 173 -11.20 -12.29 1.77
C GLY A 173 -12.19 -11.89 0.68
N VAL A 174 -11.73 -11.17 -0.35
CA VAL A 174 -12.57 -10.82 -1.51
C VAL A 174 -12.92 -12.06 -2.33
N ASN A 175 -11.92 -12.89 -2.66
CA ASN A 175 -12.14 -14.12 -3.44
C ASN A 175 -13.09 -15.11 -2.75
N SER A 176 -13.03 -15.20 -1.42
CA SER A 176 -13.93 -16.03 -0.62
C SER A 176 -15.37 -15.55 -0.70
N LYS A 177 -15.59 -14.23 -0.61
CA LYS A 177 -16.93 -13.64 -0.79
C LYS A 177 -17.49 -13.91 -2.19
N ILE A 178 -16.67 -13.74 -3.23
CA ILE A 178 -17.05 -14.03 -4.61
C ILE A 178 -17.41 -15.52 -4.76
N SER A 179 -16.61 -16.42 -4.20
CA SER A 179 -16.84 -17.87 -4.27
C SER A 179 -18.09 -18.31 -3.51
N ALA A 180 -18.35 -17.68 -2.36
CA ALA A 180 -19.58 -17.90 -1.59
C ALA A 180 -20.82 -17.49 -2.40
N LEU A 181 -20.81 -16.30 -3.02
CA LEU A 181 -21.88 -15.85 -3.90
C LEU A 181 -22.07 -16.77 -5.12
N ALA A 182 -20.98 -17.24 -5.74
CA ALA A 182 -21.07 -18.18 -6.85
C ALA A 182 -21.73 -19.52 -6.44
N THR A 183 -21.53 -19.93 -5.19
CA THR A 183 -22.16 -21.14 -4.61
C THR A 183 -23.63 -20.91 -4.28
N GLU A 184 -23.98 -19.74 -3.75
CA GLU A 184 -25.36 -19.33 -3.45
C GLU A 184 -26.19 -19.14 -4.72
N PHE A 185 -25.57 -18.64 -5.80
CA PHE A 185 -26.23 -18.33 -7.06
C PHE A 185 -25.67 -19.15 -8.24
N PRO A 186 -25.83 -20.50 -8.23
CA PRO A 186 -25.24 -21.38 -9.25
C PRO A 186 -25.77 -21.09 -10.67
N LYS A 187 -26.94 -20.45 -10.78
CA LYS A 187 -27.54 -20.01 -12.05
C LYS A 187 -26.76 -18.88 -12.75
N LEU A 188 -25.83 -18.22 -12.07
CA LEU A 188 -24.95 -17.20 -12.66
C LEU A 188 -23.76 -17.80 -13.41
N LYS A 189 -23.45 -19.08 -13.17
CA LYS A 189 -22.33 -19.77 -13.83
C LYS A 189 -22.62 -19.92 -15.33
N GLY A 190 -21.81 -19.26 -16.17
CA GLY A 190 -21.92 -19.31 -17.62
C GLY A 190 -23.13 -18.58 -18.22
N ASN A 191 -23.95 -17.92 -17.41
CA ASN A 191 -25.12 -17.18 -17.89
C ASN A 191 -24.78 -15.69 -18.07
N VAL A 192 -24.15 -15.40 -19.21
CA VAL A 192 -23.73 -14.05 -19.63
C VAL A 192 -24.91 -13.06 -19.62
N GLU A 193 -26.12 -13.53 -19.91
CA GLU A 193 -27.32 -12.68 -19.92
C GLU A 193 -27.78 -12.29 -18.51
N MET A 194 -27.74 -13.22 -17.55
CA MET A 194 -28.02 -12.89 -16.14
C MET A 194 -26.96 -11.97 -15.54
N GLN A 195 -25.69 -12.17 -15.88
CA GLN A 195 -24.61 -11.26 -15.45
C GLN A 195 -24.81 -9.84 -16.01
N ARG A 196 -25.20 -9.73 -17.28
CA ARG A 196 -25.49 -8.45 -17.93
C ARG A 196 -26.72 -7.76 -17.33
N ARG A 197 -27.76 -8.52 -16.99
CA ARG A 197 -28.98 -8.00 -16.33
C ARG A 197 -28.74 -7.55 -14.88
N LEU A 198 -27.87 -8.23 -14.14
CA LEU A 198 -27.46 -7.81 -12.80
C LEU A 198 -26.60 -6.54 -12.84
N ALA A 199 -25.68 -6.43 -13.79
CA ALA A 199 -24.87 -5.21 -13.99
C ALA A 199 -25.70 -3.98 -14.43
N ALA A 200 -26.93 -4.20 -14.92
CA ALA A 200 -27.87 -3.16 -15.31
C ALA A 200 -28.87 -2.79 -14.19
N LEU A 201 -28.78 -3.40 -13.00
CA LEU A 201 -29.57 -2.99 -11.85
C LEU A 201 -29.07 -1.64 -11.32
N PRO A 202 -29.98 -0.74 -10.92
CA PRO A 202 -29.58 0.53 -10.30
C PRO A 202 -28.78 0.27 -9.02
N PRO A 203 -27.86 1.17 -8.62
CA PRO A 203 -26.94 0.98 -7.50
C PRO A 203 -27.58 1.00 -6.10
N GLU A 204 -28.87 0.70 -5.97
CA GLU A 204 -29.59 0.70 -4.70
C GLU A 204 -30.00 -0.72 -4.28
N VAL A 205 -29.15 -1.36 -3.47
CA VAL A 205 -29.51 -2.15 -2.26
C VAL A 205 -28.38 -2.03 -1.25
#